data_AF-A0A183LRJ6-F1
#
_entry.id   AF-A0A183LRJ6-F1
#
_cell.length_a   1.000
_cell.length_b   1.000
_cell.length_c   1.000
_cell.angle_alpha   90.00
_cell.angle_beta   90.00
_cell.angle_gamma   90.00
#
_symmetry.space_group_name_H-M   'P 1'
#
loop_
_entity.id
_entity.type
_entity.pdbx_description
1 polymer ?
#
loop_
_entity_poly.entity_id
_entity_poly.type
_entity_poly.pdbx_seq_one_letter_code
_entity_poly.pdbx_strand_id
1 'polypeptide(L)'
;MLAVQICFFLIGGLIAPAPNTTDQILMSKCIDRSGDVLKWHFARPISNESCQELLPDGDIEEVVPSDVDANAIVFIAQFPHPRDGMDLHMTRWFQQVIGVLMLDIKQKYSKELENTEITFDLRLGYRNHDDPKHVWHELARSVEVRPLKCTLDREAKRHQGHAHALDEGFYYDCEVLPLFTLASCHHEEYLLNLRIPVDEKRKINVGVGSIQDVWMVEIHQNGGFTKVNK
;
A
#
# COMPACT_ATOMS: atom_id res chain seq x y z
N MET A 1 18.25 -25.55 -34.91
CA MET A 1 17.52 -25.22 -33.66
C MET A 1 18.43 -24.68 -32.57
N LEU A 2 19.55 -25.34 -32.23
CA LEU A 2 20.45 -24.88 -31.15
C LEU A 2 20.94 -23.43 -31.33
N ALA A 3 21.38 -23.05 -32.52
CA ALA A 3 21.87 -21.69 -32.79
C ALA A 3 20.79 -20.62 -32.56
N VAL A 4 19.56 -20.88 -32.98
CA VAL A 4 18.42 -19.97 -32.77
C VAL A 4 18.10 -19.83 -31.28
N GLN A 5 18.17 -20.93 -30.53
CA GLN A 5 17.95 -20.91 -29.10
C GLN A 5 19.06 -20.17 -28.34
N ILE A 6 20.32 -20.34 -28.74
CA ILE A 6 21.45 -19.55 -28.22
C ILE A 6 21.25 -18.06 -28.51
N CYS A 7 20.80 -17.69 -29.72
CA CYS A 7 20.49 -16.30 -30.05
C CYS A 7 19.40 -15.71 -29.14
N PHE A 8 18.31 -16.44 -28.88
CA PHE A 8 17.25 -15.97 -27.98
C PHE A 8 17.74 -15.80 -26.53
N PHE A 9 18.59 -16.70 -26.03
CA PHE A 9 19.21 -16.54 -24.71
C PHE A 9 20.11 -15.31 -24.64
N LEU A 10 20.90 -15.05 -25.69
CA LEU A 10 21.76 -13.85 -25.74
C LEU A 10 20.93 -12.56 -25.81
N ILE A 11 19.82 -12.54 -26.55
CA ILE A 11 18.92 -11.37 -26.61
C ILE A 11 18.29 -11.12 -25.24
N GLY A 12 17.76 -12.17 -24.59
CA GLY A 12 17.16 -12.03 -23.26
C GLY A 12 18.17 -11.64 -22.17
N GLY A 13 19.40 -12.16 -22.22
CA GLY A 13 20.40 -11.93 -21.19
C GLY A 13 21.23 -10.64 -21.34
N LEU A 14 21.43 -10.14 -22.57
CA LEU A 14 22.30 -8.99 -22.83
C LEU A 14 21.55 -7.71 -23.23
N ILE A 15 20.31 -7.83 -23.73
CA ILE A 15 19.56 -6.69 -24.31
C ILE A 15 18.31 -6.37 -23.50
N ALA A 16 17.58 -7.40 -23.04
CA ALA A 16 16.36 -7.17 -22.28
C ALA A 16 16.68 -6.76 -20.82
N PRO A 17 16.03 -5.71 -20.29
CA PRO A 17 16.10 -5.43 -18.85
C PRO A 17 15.34 -6.50 -18.07
N ALA A 18 15.44 -6.45 -16.73
CA ALA A 18 14.66 -7.32 -15.85
C ALA A 18 13.16 -7.30 -16.23
N PRO A 19 12.43 -8.41 -16.10
CA PRO A 19 11.06 -8.50 -16.58
C PRO A 19 10.10 -7.58 -15.84
N ASN A 20 10.28 -7.41 -14.53
CA ASN A 20 9.45 -6.58 -13.67
C ASN A 20 10.33 -5.63 -12.85
N THR A 21 9.74 -4.52 -12.45
CA THR A 21 10.25 -3.63 -11.40
C THR A 21 9.29 -3.67 -10.23
N THR A 22 9.83 -3.50 -9.03
CA THR A 22 9.08 -3.48 -7.78
C THR A 22 9.44 -2.22 -7.03
N ASP A 23 8.43 -1.55 -6.48
CA ASP A 23 8.57 -0.35 -5.67
C ASP A 23 7.83 -0.54 -4.34
N GLN A 24 8.51 -0.31 -3.22
CA GLN A 24 7.92 -0.44 -1.89
C GLN A 24 7.58 0.96 -1.39
N ILE A 25 6.29 1.21 -1.19
CA ILE A 25 5.75 2.53 -0.85
C ILE A 25 5.19 2.46 0.56
N LEU A 26 5.83 3.13 1.50
CA LEU A 26 5.21 3.43 2.80
C LEU A 26 4.04 4.39 2.56
N MET A 27 2.84 3.99 2.94
CA MET A 27 1.66 4.82 2.75
C MET A 27 1.66 5.97 3.74
N SER A 28 1.52 7.19 3.25
CA SER A 28 1.44 8.37 4.12
C SER A 28 0.12 8.36 4.88
N LYS A 29 0.18 8.60 6.19
CA LYS A 29 -0.99 8.64 7.07
C LYS A 29 -1.57 10.05 7.07
N CYS A 30 -2.81 10.18 6.64
CA CYS A 30 -3.53 11.47 6.57
C CYS A 30 -4.72 11.47 7.52
N ILE A 31 -4.91 12.57 8.25
CA ILE A 31 -6.12 12.77 9.05
C ILE A 31 -7.18 13.50 8.22
N ASP A 32 -8.31 12.84 8.02
CA ASP A 32 -9.49 13.40 7.38
C ASP A 32 -10.52 13.86 8.41
N ARG A 33 -10.50 15.16 8.70
CA ARG A 33 -11.50 15.82 9.56
C ARG A 33 -12.75 16.29 8.80
N SER A 34 -12.78 16.16 7.48
CA SER A 34 -13.90 16.66 6.67
C SER A 34 -15.14 15.78 6.79
N GLY A 35 -14.96 14.49 7.09
CA GLY A 35 -16.03 13.49 7.09
C GLY A 35 -16.52 13.12 5.69
N ASP A 36 -15.95 13.71 4.63
CA ASP A 36 -16.29 13.41 3.25
C ASP A 36 -15.48 12.20 2.74
N VAL A 37 -16.13 11.03 2.76
CA VAL A 37 -15.54 9.79 2.24
C VAL A 37 -15.22 9.83 0.75
N LEU A 38 -15.81 10.78 0.00
CA LEU A 38 -15.57 10.96 -1.44
C LEU A 38 -14.43 11.92 -1.74
N LYS A 39 -13.94 12.67 -0.75
CA LYS A 39 -12.77 13.53 -0.92
C LYS A 39 -11.51 12.71 -1.18
N TRP A 40 -10.76 13.12 -2.20
CA TRP A 40 -9.43 12.58 -2.46
C TRP A 40 -8.42 13.23 -1.53
N HIS A 41 -7.51 12.41 -1.02
CA HIS A 41 -6.43 12.85 -0.14
C HIS A 41 -5.12 12.42 -0.78
N PHE A 42 -4.21 13.35 -1.01
CA PHE A 42 -2.93 13.09 -1.64
C PHE A 42 -1.84 13.86 -0.90
N ALA A 43 -0.61 13.38 -0.95
CA ALA A 43 0.54 14.01 -0.32
C ALA A 43 1.25 14.99 -1.28
N ARG A 44 1.15 14.75 -2.59
CA ARG A 44 1.89 15.50 -3.62
C ARG A 44 1.00 15.84 -4.82
N PRO A 45 1.05 17.07 -5.36
CA PRO A 45 1.77 18.22 -4.81
C PRO A 45 1.07 18.77 -3.56
N ILE A 46 1.82 19.39 -2.65
CA ILE A 46 1.26 20.04 -1.46
C ILE A 46 0.40 21.23 -1.90
N SER A 47 -0.86 21.25 -1.48
CA SER A 47 -1.82 22.31 -1.79
C SER A 47 -2.93 22.37 -0.74
N ASN A 48 -3.84 23.34 -0.82
CA ASN A 48 -5.00 23.39 0.07
C ASN A 48 -5.98 22.23 -0.16
N GLU A 49 -5.89 21.56 -1.32
CA GLU A 49 -6.70 20.38 -1.65
C GLU A 49 -6.01 19.07 -1.25
N SER A 50 -4.69 19.09 -1.01
CA SER A 50 -3.93 17.93 -0.55
C SER A 50 -4.31 17.60 0.90
N CYS A 51 -3.80 16.46 1.41
CA CYS A 51 -3.93 16.17 2.82
C CYS A 51 -3.35 17.33 3.65
N GLN A 52 -4.17 17.87 4.58
CA GLN A 52 -3.78 19.01 5.40
C GLN A 52 -2.97 18.61 6.63
N GLU A 53 -3.22 17.40 7.14
CA GLU A 53 -2.64 16.88 8.37
C GLU A 53 -2.04 15.51 8.07
N LEU A 54 -0.83 15.52 7.51
CA LEU A 54 0.00 14.33 7.36
C LEU A 54 0.69 14.03 8.69
N LEU A 55 0.56 12.80 9.17
CA LEU A 55 1.23 12.36 10.38
C LEU A 55 2.71 12.06 10.08
N PRO A 56 3.62 12.37 11.02
CA PRO A 56 5.02 11.98 10.91
C PRO A 56 5.17 10.45 11.03
N ASP A 57 6.32 9.95 10.60
CA ASP A 57 6.71 8.57 10.82
C ASP A 57 6.88 8.31 12.33
N GLY A 58 6.40 7.15 12.80
CA GLY A 58 6.39 6.77 14.20
C GLY A 58 5.17 5.96 14.60
N ASP A 59 5.17 5.51 15.86
CA ASP A 59 4.10 4.72 16.44
C ASP A 59 2.79 5.51 16.46
N ILE A 60 1.71 4.92 15.95
CA ILE A 60 0.38 5.51 15.85
C ILE A 60 -0.11 6.02 17.21
N GLU A 61 0.18 5.30 18.30
CA GLU A 61 -0.20 5.74 19.64
C GLU A 61 0.49 7.02 20.11
N GLU A 62 1.64 7.37 19.52
CA GLU A 62 2.40 8.57 19.87
C GLU A 62 2.08 9.75 18.94
N VAL A 63 1.90 9.46 17.64
CA VAL A 63 1.75 10.50 16.62
C VAL A 63 0.30 10.92 16.38
N VAL A 64 -0.67 10.03 16.64
CA VAL A 64 -2.10 10.36 16.43
C VAL A 64 -2.64 11.19 17.61
N PRO A 65 -3.24 12.36 17.34
CA PRO A 65 -3.89 13.14 18.38
C PRO A 65 -5.03 12.37 19.06
N SER A 66 -5.18 12.55 20.38
CA SER A 66 -6.17 11.81 21.19
C SER A 66 -7.64 12.05 20.80
N ASP A 67 -7.93 13.11 20.04
CA ASP A 67 -9.27 13.45 19.55
C ASP A 67 -9.61 12.81 18.19
N VAL A 68 -8.66 12.09 17.58
CA VAL A 68 -8.82 11.50 16.25
C VAL A 68 -9.23 10.04 16.36
N ASP A 69 -10.36 9.70 15.74
CA ASP A 69 -10.83 8.32 15.62
C ASP A 69 -10.09 7.56 14.50
N ALA A 70 -9.97 6.24 14.62
CA ALA A 70 -9.32 5.40 13.62
C ALA A 70 -9.97 5.53 12.23
N ASN A 71 -11.29 5.78 12.17
CA ASN A 71 -12.02 5.98 10.91
C ASN A 71 -11.62 7.27 10.16
N ALA A 72 -11.03 8.24 10.86
CA ALA A 72 -10.56 9.48 10.26
C ALA A 72 -9.21 9.33 9.55
N ILE A 73 -8.48 8.22 9.78
CA ILE A 73 -7.17 8.01 9.18
C ILE A 73 -7.33 7.43 7.77
N VAL A 74 -6.61 8.03 6.83
CA VAL A 74 -6.51 7.59 5.43
C VAL A 74 -5.05 7.30 5.12
N PHE A 75 -4.76 6.07 4.73
CA PHE A 75 -3.45 5.70 4.20
C PHE A 75 -3.42 6.04 2.71
N ILE A 76 -2.41 6.80 2.30
CA ILE A 76 -2.28 7.34 0.96
C ILE A 76 -1.04 6.72 0.29
N ALA A 77 -1.22 6.09 -0.86
CA ALA A 77 -0.12 5.78 -1.76
C ALA A 77 -0.28 6.51 -3.10
N GLN A 78 0.77 7.20 -3.52
CA GLN A 78 0.85 7.79 -4.86
C GLN A 78 1.96 7.12 -5.64
N PHE A 79 1.62 6.61 -6.82
CA PHE A 79 2.57 5.94 -7.70
C PHE A 79 2.46 6.45 -9.14
N PRO A 80 3.59 6.53 -9.88
CA PRO A 80 4.91 6.02 -9.51
C PRO A 80 5.57 6.88 -8.41
N HIS A 81 6.36 6.26 -7.53
CA HIS A 81 7.02 6.99 -6.46
C HIS A 81 8.17 7.84 -7.05
N PRO A 82 8.34 9.10 -6.62
CA PRO A 82 9.46 9.92 -7.05
C PRO A 82 10.79 9.25 -6.69
N ARG A 83 11.76 9.31 -7.62
CA ARG A 83 13.10 8.74 -7.41
C ARG A 83 14.15 9.79 -7.73
N ASP A 84 15.14 9.91 -6.86
CA ASP A 84 16.24 10.88 -7.00
C ASP A 84 15.76 12.34 -7.21
N GLY A 85 14.61 12.69 -6.58
CA GLY A 85 14.00 14.01 -6.71
C GLY A 85 13.29 14.28 -8.03
N MET A 86 13.12 13.26 -8.89
CA MET A 86 12.38 13.36 -10.15
C MET A 86 10.99 12.74 -10.01
N ASP A 87 9.98 13.48 -10.47
CA ASP A 87 8.64 12.96 -10.67
C ASP A 87 8.67 11.99 -11.85
N LEU A 88 8.28 10.74 -11.58
CA LEU A 88 8.17 9.70 -12.59
C LEU A 88 6.75 9.67 -13.13
N HIS A 89 6.60 9.07 -14.31
CA HIS A 89 5.29 8.83 -14.91
C HIS A 89 5.19 7.38 -15.34
N MET A 90 4.04 6.77 -15.05
CA MET A 90 3.69 5.49 -15.62
C MET A 90 3.48 5.62 -17.12
N THR A 91 3.73 4.54 -17.87
CA THR A 91 3.57 4.52 -19.32
C THR A 91 2.80 3.30 -19.77
N ARG A 92 2.12 3.41 -20.92
CA ARG A 92 1.39 2.30 -21.56
C ARG A 92 2.25 1.11 -21.97
N TRP A 93 3.57 1.24 -21.89
CA TRP A 93 4.49 0.12 -22.09
C TRP A 93 4.55 -0.82 -20.89
N PHE A 94 4.09 -0.37 -19.73
CA PHE A 94 3.89 -1.22 -18.56
C PHE A 94 2.59 -1.99 -18.77
N GLN A 95 2.72 -3.25 -19.18
CA GLN A 95 1.57 -4.06 -19.62
C GLN A 95 0.64 -4.40 -18.46
N GLN A 96 1.15 -4.44 -17.23
CA GLN A 96 0.41 -4.82 -16.04
C GLN A 96 0.97 -4.08 -14.83
N VAL A 97 0.09 -3.72 -13.89
CA VAL A 97 0.44 -3.17 -12.58
C VAL A 97 -0.26 -4.00 -11.52
N ILE A 98 0.47 -4.44 -10.50
CA ILE A 98 -0.04 -5.24 -9.39
C ILE A 98 0.27 -4.49 -8.10
N GLY A 99 -0.73 -4.34 -7.24
CA GLY A 99 -0.58 -3.84 -5.88
C GLY A 99 -0.71 -4.98 -4.88
N VAL A 100 0.21 -5.03 -3.91
CA VAL A 100 0.16 -5.95 -2.77
C VAL A 100 0.35 -5.13 -1.49
N LEU A 101 -0.38 -5.46 -0.43
CA LEU A 101 -0.25 -4.81 0.87
C LEU A 101 0.60 -5.66 1.82
N MET A 102 1.41 -4.97 2.63
CA MET A 102 2.07 -5.49 3.82
C MET A 102 1.66 -4.59 4.99
N LEU A 103 1.23 -5.21 6.09
CA LEU A 103 0.75 -4.50 7.28
C LEU A 103 1.74 -4.70 8.41
N ASP A 104 2.17 -3.62 9.03
CA ASP A 104 2.95 -3.68 10.26
C ASP A 104 1.99 -3.54 11.43
N ILE A 105 1.73 -4.64 12.12
CA ILE A 105 0.77 -4.69 13.22
C ILE A 105 1.54 -4.89 14.52
N LYS A 106 1.53 -3.88 15.38
CA LYS A 106 2.08 -3.97 16.72
C LYS A 106 1.20 -4.85 17.60
N GLN A 107 1.86 -5.72 18.33
CA GLN A 107 1.21 -6.67 19.22
C GLN A 107 0.59 -5.94 20.40
N LYS A 108 -0.75 -5.89 20.43
CA LYS A 108 -1.50 -5.39 21.60
C LYS A 108 -2.00 -6.51 22.51
N TYR A 109 -2.05 -7.74 21.99
CA TYR A 109 -2.59 -8.91 22.70
C TYR A 109 -1.62 -10.09 22.57
N SER A 110 -1.37 -10.82 23.67
CA SER A 110 -0.50 -12.01 23.67
C SER A 110 -1.16 -13.24 23.04
N LYS A 111 -1.81 -13.07 21.88
CA LYS A 111 -2.54 -14.11 21.15
C LYS A 111 -2.23 -14.03 19.66
N GLU A 112 -2.15 -15.19 19.00
CA GLU A 112 -2.12 -15.26 17.54
C GLU A 112 -3.47 -14.83 16.96
N LEU A 113 -3.43 -14.11 15.84
CA LEU A 113 -4.61 -13.66 15.09
C LEU A 113 -5.08 -14.80 14.17
N GLU A 114 -5.50 -15.92 14.74
CA GLU A 114 -6.11 -17.00 13.96
C GLU A 114 -7.54 -16.64 13.57
N ASN A 115 -7.89 -16.86 12.30
CA ASN A 115 -9.22 -16.61 11.72
C ASN A 115 -9.73 -15.16 11.89
N THR A 116 -8.81 -14.20 11.94
CA THR A 116 -9.18 -12.78 11.97
C THR A 116 -9.38 -12.29 10.54
N GLU A 117 -10.39 -11.48 10.30
CA GLU A 117 -10.62 -10.82 9.02
C GLU A 117 -10.36 -9.32 9.19
N ILE A 118 -9.79 -8.72 8.15
CA ILE A 118 -9.61 -7.28 8.06
C ILE A 118 -10.41 -6.74 6.87
N THR A 119 -11.11 -5.64 7.09
CA THR A 119 -11.92 -4.94 6.10
C THR A 119 -11.21 -3.66 5.67
N PHE A 120 -11.10 -3.44 4.37
CA PHE A 120 -10.56 -2.22 3.77
C PHE A 120 -11.64 -1.50 2.97
N ASP A 121 -11.72 -0.17 3.07
CA ASP A 121 -12.42 0.67 2.08
C ASP A 121 -11.35 1.34 1.19
N LEU A 122 -11.35 0.95 -0.07
CA LEU A 122 -10.30 1.25 -1.04
C LEU A 122 -10.86 2.13 -2.15
N ARG A 123 -10.13 3.18 -2.50
CA ARG A 123 -10.39 4.01 -3.66
C ARG A 123 -9.12 4.18 -4.46
N LEU A 124 -9.18 3.76 -5.72
CA LEU A 124 -8.10 3.91 -6.69
C LEU A 124 -8.51 4.99 -7.67
N GLY A 125 -7.70 6.04 -7.75
CA GLY A 125 -7.86 7.14 -8.67
C GLY A 125 -6.68 7.22 -9.63
N TYR A 126 -6.86 8.00 -10.70
CA TYR A 126 -5.82 8.31 -11.66
C TYR A 126 -5.80 9.80 -12.01
N ARG A 127 -4.66 10.22 -12.57
CA ARG A 127 -4.45 11.55 -13.14
C ARG A 127 -3.50 11.45 -14.33
N ASN A 128 -3.69 12.29 -15.34
CA ASN A 128 -2.77 12.48 -16.46
C ASN A 128 -2.23 13.92 -16.45
N HIS A 129 -1.18 14.23 -17.22
CA HIS A 129 -0.58 15.57 -17.22
C HIS A 129 -1.56 16.71 -17.56
N ASP A 130 -2.63 16.42 -18.33
CA ASP A 130 -3.64 17.38 -18.77
C ASP A 130 -4.65 17.71 -17.67
N ASP A 131 -4.74 16.84 -16.66
CA ASP A 131 -5.65 17.03 -15.54
C ASP A 131 -5.09 18.09 -14.58
N PRO A 132 -5.94 18.94 -13.99
CA PRO A 132 -5.50 19.86 -12.94
C PRO A 132 -4.85 19.10 -11.77
N LYS A 133 -3.78 19.67 -11.19
CA LYS A 133 -2.97 19.02 -10.14
C LYS A 133 -3.73 18.53 -8.89
N HIS A 134 -4.94 19.01 -8.65
CA HIS A 134 -5.76 18.65 -7.47
C HIS A 134 -6.96 17.75 -7.84
N VAL A 135 -7.15 17.46 -9.12
CA VAL A 135 -8.29 16.67 -9.60
C VAL A 135 -7.84 15.24 -9.86
N TRP A 136 -8.47 14.32 -9.15
CA TRP A 136 -8.28 12.88 -9.30
C TRP A 136 -9.57 12.26 -9.80
N HIS A 137 -9.45 11.41 -10.83
CA HIS A 137 -10.59 10.69 -11.41
C HIS A 137 -10.67 9.31 -10.78
N GLU A 138 -11.88 8.88 -10.40
CA GLU A 138 -12.07 7.55 -9.82
C GLU A 138 -11.93 6.46 -10.89
N LEU A 139 -11.00 5.52 -10.67
CA LEU A 139 -10.84 4.33 -11.48
C LEU A 139 -11.70 3.19 -10.93
N ALA A 140 -11.63 2.99 -9.62
CA ALA A 140 -12.36 1.95 -8.92
C ALA A 140 -12.52 2.29 -7.43
N ARG A 141 -13.59 1.77 -6.84
CA ARG A 141 -13.83 1.79 -5.41
C ARG A 141 -14.36 0.43 -4.98
N SER A 142 -13.85 -0.10 -3.87
CA SER A 142 -14.36 -1.35 -3.31
C SER A 142 -14.17 -1.41 -1.79
N VAL A 143 -15.06 -2.15 -1.13
CA VAL A 143 -14.88 -2.56 0.26
C VAL A 143 -14.53 -4.04 0.25
N GLU A 144 -13.31 -4.36 0.65
CA GLU A 144 -12.75 -5.71 0.56
C GLU A 144 -12.54 -6.30 1.95
N VAL A 145 -12.94 -7.55 2.14
CA VAL A 145 -12.66 -8.32 3.36
C VAL A 145 -11.60 -9.37 3.04
N ARG A 146 -10.53 -9.41 3.84
CA ARG A 146 -9.41 -10.33 3.65
C ARG A 146 -9.12 -11.10 4.94
N PRO A 147 -8.77 -12.39 4.85
CA PRO A 147 -8.26 -13.12 6.00
C PRO A 147 -6.88 -12.57 6.38
N LEU A 148 -6.73 -12.20 7.65
CA LEU A 148 -5.49 -11.74 8.22
C LEU A 148 -4.78 -12.94 8.86
N LYS A 149 -3.75 -13.44 8.19
CA LYS A 149 -2.94 -14.55 8.70
C LYS A 149 -1.63 -13.98 9.22
N CYS A 150 -1.55 -13.90 10.54
CA CYS A 150 -0.40 -13.34 11.23
C CYS A 150 0.07 -14.30 12.31
N THR A 151 1.37 -14.48 12.41
CA THR A 151 2.00 -15.22 13.50
C THR A 151 2.82 -14.27 14.35
N LEU A 152 3.07 -14.66 15.61
CA LEU A 152 4.02 -13.90 16.42
C LEU A 152 5.41 -14.01 15.79
N ASP A 153 6.09 -12.88 15.66
CA ASP A 153 7.47 -12.86 15.21
C ASP A 153 8.35 -13.72 16.13
N ARG A 154 9.45 -14.25 15.60
CA ARG A 154 10.37 -15.15 16.29
C ARG A 154 10.92 -14.54 17.57
N GLU A 155 11.12 -13.23 17.62
CA GLU A 155 11.53 -12.54 18.85
C GLU A 155 10.39 -12.51 19.86
N ALA A 156 9.19 -12.08 19.45
CA ALA A 156 7.99 -12.10 20.29
C ALA A 156 7.68 -13.49 20.88
N LYS A 157 7.86 -14.56 20.08
CA LYS A 157 7.68 -15.96 20.51
C LYS A 157 8.65 -16.36 21.63
N ARG A 158 9.85 -15.80 21.69
CA ARG A 158 10.83 -16.09 22.76
C ARG A 158 10.47 -15.41 24.07
N HIS A 159 9.78 -14.27 24.01
CA HIS A 159 9.34 -13.50 25.17
C HIS A 159 7.88 -13.83 25.59
N GLN A 160 7.22 -14.74 24.87
CA GLN A 160 5.86 -15.20 25.14
C GLN A 160 5.75 -15.81 26.54
N GLY A 161 5.13 -15.10 27.48
CA GLY A 161 4.94 -15.50 28.88
C GLY A 161 5.58 -14.57 29.91
N HIS A 162 6.39 -13.60 29.49
CA HIS A 162 6.89 -12.53 30.35
C HIS A 162 5.97 -11.31 30.28
N ALA A 163 5.55 -10.77 31.44
CA ALA A 163 4.60 -9.66 31.52
C ALA A 163 5.06 -8.37 30.79
N HIS A 164 6.36 -8.23 30.51
CA HIS A 164 6.95 -7.10 29.80
C HIS A 164 6.91 -7.23 28.26
N ALA A 165 6.57 -8.39 27.71
CA ALA A 165 6.60 -8.61 26.26
C ALA A 165 5.59 -7.75 25.47
N LEU A 166 4.51 -7.28 26.11
CA LEU A 166 3.53 -6.38 25.48
C LEU A 166 4.03 -4.93 25.37
N ASP A 167 5.00 -4.53 26.21
CA ASP A 167 5.57 -3.17 26.26
C ASP A 167 6.83 -3.05 25.37
N GLU A 168 7.43 -4.18 24.99
CA GLU A 168 8.67 -4.24 24.19
C GLU A 168 8.46 -3.99 22.69
N GLY A 169 7.22 -3.75 22.26
CA GLY A 169 6.93 -3.27 20.90
C GLY A 169 7.11 -4.31 19.80
N PHE A 170 6.83 -5.58 20.08
CA PHE A 170 6.88 -6.62 19.04
C PHE A 170 5.79 -6.45 17.97
N TYR A 171 6.12 -6.88 16.76
CA TYR A 171 5.23 -6.88 15.61
C TYR A 171 4.77 -8.30 15.25
N TYR A 172 3.60 -8.40 14.63
CA TYR A 172 3.17 -9.63 14.00
C TYR A 172 3.86 -9.82 12.64
N ASP A 173 4.21 -11.07 12.32
CA ASP A 173 4.65 -11.47 10.98
C ASP A 173 3.42 -11.94 10.19
N CYS A 174 2.95 -11.08 9.27
CA CYS A 174 1.71 -11.26 8.52
C CYS A 174 1.97 -11.63 7.05
N GLU A 175 1.13 -12.52 6.50
CA GLU A 175 1.16 -12.80 5.06
C GLU A 175 0.83 -11.54 4.24
N VAL A 176 1.46 -11.44 3.07
CA VAL A 176 1.16 -10.38 2.08
C VAL A 176 -0.28 -10.49 1.57
N LEU A 177 -0.97 -9.35 1.43
CA LEU A 177 -2.36 -9.31 1.00
C LEU A 177 -2.47 -8.80 -0.46
N PRO A 178 -3.03 -9.58 -1.40
CA PRO A 178 -3.24 -9.09 -2.75
C PRO A 178 -4.26 -7.95 -2.76
N LEU A 179 -3.91 -6.82 -3.37
CA LEU A 179 -4.76 -5.62 -3.39
C LEU A 179 -5.52 -5.48 -4.70
N PHE A 180 -4.80 -5.28 -5.80
CA PHE A 180 -5.40 -5.11 -7.13
C PHE A 180 -4.44 -5.57 -8.22
N THR A 181 -5.01 -5.84 -9.40
CA THR A 181 -4.27 -6.05 -10.65
C THR A 181 -4.91 -5.22 -11.74
N LEU A 182 -4.16 -4.28 -12.30
CA LEU A 182 -4.52 -3.57 -13.52
C LEU A 182 -3.88 -4.28 -14.71
N ALA A 183 -4.71 -4.76 -15.62
CA ALA A 183 -4.27 -5.47 -16.82
C ALA A 183 -3.65 -4.55 -17.89
N SER A 184 -3.58 -3.25 -17.63
CA SER A 184 -2.96 -2.25 -18.50
C SER A 184 -2.71 -0.97 -17.71
N CYS A 185 -1.60 -0.31 -18.01
CA CYS A 185 -1.25 0.98 -17.42
C CYS A 185 -1.66 2.12 -18.36
N HIS A 186 -2.87 2.64 -18.19
CA HIS A 186 -3.45 3.63 -19.10
C HIS A 186 -3.10 5.08 -18.77
N HIS A 187 -2.80 5.35 -17.50
CA HIS A 187 -2.63 6.69 -16.94
C HIS A 187 -1.21 6.89 -16.43
N GLU A 188 -0.83 8.15 -16.26
CA GLU A 188 0.53 8.54 -15.89
C GLU A 188 0.75 8.51 -14.37
N GLU A 189 -0.29 8.80 -13.60
CA GLU A 189 -0.26 8.81 -12.15
C GLU A 189 -1.48 8.12 -11.56
N TYR A 190 -1.28 7.50 -10.41
CA TYR A 190 -2.29 6.79 -9.65
C TYR A 190 -2.23 7.15 -8.18
N LEU A 191 -3.41 7.17 -7.56
CA LEU A 191 -3.60 7.47 -6.14
C LEU A 191 -4.45 6.37 -5.51
N LEU A 192 -3.96 5.77 -4.45
CA LEU A 192 -4.70 4.84 -3.61
C LEU A 192 -5.00 5.50 -2.27
N ASN A 193 -6.28 5.66 -1.98
CA ASN A 193 -6.78 5.95 -0.65
C ASN A 193 -7.29 4.67 -0.01
N LEU A 194 -6.68 4.28 1.10
CA LEU A 194 -7.05 3.11 1.88
C LEU A 194 -7.51 3.55 3.26
N ARG A 195 -8.71 3.12 3.65
CA ARG A 195 -9.24 3.26 5.01
C ARG A 195 -9.43 1.88 5.62
N ILE A 196 -9.22 1.80 6.93
CA ILE A 196 -9.45 0.60 7.72
C ILE A 196 -10.57 0.92 8.72
N PRO A 197 -11.85 0.79 8.31
CA PRO A 197 -12.96 1.26 9.13
C PRO A 197 -13.14 0.41 10.39
N VAL A 198 -13.41 1.03 11.53
CA VAL A 198 -13.68 0.36 12.81
C VAL A 198 -15.15 0.57 13.17
N ASP A 199 -15.86 -0.53 13.42
CA ASP A 199 -17.24 -0.53 13.90
C ASP A 199 -17.43 -1.56 15.01
N GLU A 200 -17.54 -1.10 16.26
CA GLU A 200 -17.70 -1.96 17.43
C GLU A 200 -19.04 -2.73 17.46
N LYS A 201 -20.10 -2.14 16.90
CA LYS A 201 -21.45 -2.74 16.88
C LYS A 201 -21.50 -3.88 15.89
N ARG A 202 -20.88 -3.69 14.72
CA ARG A 202 -20.80 -4.70 13.66
C ARG A 202 -19.59 -5.62 13.78
N LYS A 203 -18.72 -5.39 14.77
CA LYS A 203 -17.47 -6.14 14.99
C LYS A 203 -16.51 -6.09 13.79
N ILE A 204 -16.47 -4.96 13.09
CA ILE A 204 -15.57 -4.74 11.95
C ILE A 204 -14.24 -4.20 12.47
N ASN A 205 -13.14 -4.86 12.11
CA ASN A 205 -11.76 -4.50 12.47
C ASN A 205 -11.54 -4.31 13.98
N VAL A 206 -12.31 -5.00 14.82
CA VAL A 206 -12.14 -4.97 16.28
C VAL A 206 -11.17 -6.07 16.70
N GLY A 207 -10.15 -5.72 17.47
CA GLY A 207 -9.21 -6.69 18.03
C GLY A 207 -8.13 -7.19 17.07
N VAL A 208 -7.94 -6.53 15.93
CA VAL A 208 -6.91 -6.85 14.91
C VAL A 208 -5.48 -6.45 15.32
N GLY A 209 -5.29 -5.93 16.54
CA GLY A 209 -4.03 -5.33 17.00
C GLY A 209 -3.99 -3.82 16.72
N SER A 210 -2.80 -3.23 16.82
CA SER A 210 -2.58 -1.82 16.45
C SER A 210 -1.80 -1.76 15.15
N ILE A 211 -2.44 -1.34 14.07
CA ILE A 211 -1.81 -1.22 12.75
C ILE A 211 -0.96 0.03 12.77
N GLN A 212 0.36 -0.12 12.74
CA GLN A 212 1.31 0.98 12.80
C GLN A 212 1.50 1.59 11.42
N ASP A 213 1.90 0.75 10.46
CA ASP A 213 2.21 1.16 9.10
C ASP A 213 1.53 0.25 8.08
N VAL A 214 1.27 0.82 6.91
CA VAL A 214 0.75 0.10 5.75
C VAL A 214 1.72 0.36 4.61
N TRP A 215 2.27 -0.71 4.07
CA TRP A 215 3.14 -0.69 2.91
C TRP A 215 2.37 -1.20 1.70
N MET A 216 2.54 -0.51 0.58
CA MET A 216 2.09 -0.99 -0.72
C MET A 216 3.30 -1.36 -1.55
N VAL A 217 3.36 -2.61 -1.99
CA VAL A 217 4.33 -3.07 -2.98
C VAL A 217 3.67 -2.97 -4.35
N GLU A 218 4.17 -2.03 -5.16
CA GLU A 218 3.78 -1.86 -6.54
C GLU A 218 4.72 -2.69 -7.43
N ILE A 219 4.14 -3.47 -8.34
CA ILE A 219 4.90 -4.32 -9.27
C ILE A 219 4.38 -4.07 -10.68
N HIS A 220 5.25 -3.61 -11.56
CA HIS A 220 4.91 -3.45 -12.98
C HIS A 220 5.90 -4.15 -13.89
N GLN A 221 5.40 -4.59 -15.05
CA GLN A 221 6.25 -5.18 -16.08
C GLN A 221 7.04 -4.08 -16.80
N ASN A 222 8.35 -4.28 -16.96
CA ASN A 222 9.22 -3.26 -17.54
C ASN A 222 8.90 -3.03 -19.02
N GLY A 223 8.74 -1.75 -19.40
CA GLY A 223 8.45 -1.35 -20.77
C GLY A 223 9.56 -1.74 -21.75
N GLY A 224 10.82 -1.72 -21.31
CA GLY A 224 11.96 -2.18 -22.10
C GLY A 224 11.93 -3.70 -22.36
N PHE A 225 11.53 -4.50 -21.36
CA PHE A 225 11.33 -5.93 -21.53
C PHE A 225 10.16 -6.23 -22.47
N THR A 226 9.08 -5.46 -22.33
CA THR A 226 7.90 -5.52 -23.22
C THR A 226 8.26 -5.20 -24.67
N LYS A 227 9.13 -4.22 -24.90
CA LYS A 227 9.56 -3.83 -26.24
C LYS A 227 10.41 -4.90 -26.94
N VAL A 228 11.25 -5.63 -26.17
CA VAL A 228 12.09 -6.69 -26.72
C VAL A 228 11.29 -7.97 -27.02
N ASN A 229 10.21 -8.22 -26.27
CA ASN A 229 9.40 -9.44 -26.38
C ASN A 229 8.10 -9.28 -27.20
N LYS A 230 7.79 -8.08 -27.70
CA LYS A 230 6.75 -7.87 -28.73
C LYS A 230 7.33 -8.06 -30.12
#